data_AF-A0AA42YNX4-F1
#
_entry.id   AF-A0AA42YNX4-F1
#
_cell.length_a   1.000
_cell.length_b   1.000
_cell.length_c   1.000
_cell.angle_alpha   90.00
_cell.angle_beta   90.00
_cell.angle_gamma   90.00
#
_symmetry.space_group_name_H-M   'P 1'
#
loop_
_entity.id
_entity.type
_entity.pdbx_description
1 polymer ?
#
loop_
_entity_poly.entity_id
_entity_poly.type
_entity_poly.pdbx_seq_one_letter_code
_entity_poly.pdbx_strand_id
1 'polypeptide(L)'
;MDKLPQKDKFLLNVTLTELTFIIFLIFILLFSRKVFSLTKNVDTVNKTNEELSQRLEEANKNYINSLTQTELQRKTIDELSKNNDDLFKKLTLQESSVKKCEEFMNQFHEGDMSFTRLFDNEELLSEIKELKQNKSQLESKLKEYEKLGDCELAVNEAKSREKNLRRRCGNDWPACWSDSEGRQEFIYAVTLNENDLTVEGIWPSHRNDDIEFIPNAKALPSNSMSLSDFGKNAEPILNWSKEKECRHYVKIIDNTAPTSKVKYKRMKKIVEDYFYKFDVR
;
A
#
# COMPACT_ATOMS: atom_id res chain seq x y z
N MET A 1 -52.79 -77.21 40.49
CA MET A 1 -51.75 -77.57 39.51
C MET A 1 -52.19 -77.02 38.16
N ASP A 2 -51.56 -76.08 37.49
CA ASP A 2 -50.46 -75.16 37.78
C ASP A 2 -50.63 -73.94 36.85
N LYS A 3 -50.03 -72.82 37.24
CA LYS A 3 -50.10 -71.52 36.56
C LYS A 3 -49.20 -71.47 35.30
N LEU A 4 -49.64 -70.66 34.32
CA LEU A 4 -48.95 -69.90 33.23
C LEU A 4 -47.38 -69.83 33.25
N PRO A 5 -46.68 -69.53 32.11
CA PRO A 5 -47.17 -68.80 30.93
C PRO A 5 -46.75 -69.33 29.54
N GLN A 6 -47.54 -68.93 28.55
CA GLN A 6 -47.18 -68.85 27.14
C GLN A 6 -46.05 -67.79 26.97
N LYS A 7 -44.87 -68.23 26.53
CA LYS A 7 -43.70 -67.42 26.12
C LYS A 7 -43.10 -68.13 24.90
N ASP A 8 -42.79 -67.54 23.75
CA ASP A 8 -42.87 -66.18 23.26
C ASP A 8 -43.33 -66.29 21.79
N LYS A 9 -44.37 -65.56 21.39
CA LYS A 9 -44.66 -65.39 19.96
C LYS A 9 -43.48 -64.60 19.39
N PHE A 10 -42.63 -65.25 18.60
CA PHE A 10 -41.66 -64.58 17.74
C PHE A 10 -42.44 -63.58 16.87
N LEU A 11 -42.28 -62.28 17.17
CA LEU A 11 -43.15 -61.21 16.67
C LEU A 11 -43.02 -60.96 15.15
N LEU A 12 -42.08 -61.63 14.49
CA LEU A 12 -41.91 -61.65 13.05
C LEU A 12 -41.49 -63.08 12.72
N ASN A 13 -42.26 -63.80 11.91
CA ASN A 13 -41.94 -65.16 11.42
C ASN A 13 -40.76 -65.10 10.41
N VAL A 14 -39.64 -64.52 10.82
CA VAL A 14 -38.46 -64.24 10.01
C VAL A 14 -37.28 -64.94 10.67
N THR A 15 -36.52 -65.69 9.89
CA THR A 15 -35.35 -66.40 10.41
C THR A 15 -34.25 -65.40 10.78
N LEU A 16 -33.42 -65.72 11.78
CA LEU A 16 -32.31 -64.85 12.20
C LEU A 16 -31.40 -64.46 11.02
N THR A 17 -31.21 -65.39 10.08
CA THR A 17 -30.47 -65.19 8.83
C THR A 17 -31.14 -64.20 7.88
N GLU A 18 -32.46 -64.24 7.73
CA GLU A 18 -33.18 -63.26 6.90
C GLU A 18 -33.10 -61.84 7.49
N LEU A 19 -33.16 -61.71 8.81
CA LEU A 19 -32.97 -60.43 9.49
C LEU A 19 -31.57 -59.86 9.21
N THR A 20 -30.53 -60.70 9.24
CA THR A 20 -29.16 -60.26 8.92
C THR A 20 -29.00 -59.82 7.47
N PHE A 21 -29.68 -60.48 6.52
CA PHE A 21 -29.66 -60.06 5.11
C PHE A 21 -30.38 -58.72 4.90
N ILE A 22 -31.52 -58.49 5.55
CA ILE A 22 -32.25 -57.23 5.48
C ILE A 22 -31.41 -56.09 6.06
N ILE A 23 -30.79 -56.29 7.23
CA ILE A 23 -29.91 -55.30 7.86
C ILE A 23 -28.71 -55.00 6.95
N PHE A 24 -28.09 -56.02 6.34
CA PHE A 24 -26.98 -55.86 5.41
C PHE A 24 -27.37 -55.06 4.17
N LEU A 25 -28.54 -55.31 3.59
CA LEU A 25 -29.09 -54.55 2.47
C LEU A 25 -29.31 -53.07 2.83
N ILE A 26 -29.85 -52.80 4.02
CA ILE A 26 -30.02 -51.44 4.52
C ILE A 26 -28.67 -50.75 4.66
N PHE A 27 -27.66 -51.44 5.21
CA PHE A 27 -26.31 -50.89 5.30
C PHE A 27 -25.72 -50.57 3.92
N ILE A 28 -25.84 -51.47 2.93
CA ILE A 28 -25.37 -51.21 1.56
C ILE A 28 -26.06 -49.97 0.96
N LEU A 29 -27.36 -49.79 1.18
CA LEU A 29 -28.10 -48.62 0.69
C LEU A 29 -27.66 -47.31 1.36
N LEU A 30 -27.31 -47.36 2.65
CA LEU A 30 -26.79 -46.19 3.36
C LEU A 30 -25.34 -45.86 2.95
N PHE A 31 -24.49 -46.88 2.79
CA PHE A 31 -23.12 -46.72 2.32
C PHE A 31 -23.07 -46.20 0.89
N SER A 32 -23.86 -46.76 -0.02
CA SER A 32 -23.93 -46.30 -1.42
C SER A 32 -24.37 -44.84 -1.54
N ARG A 33 -25.35 -44.41 -0.75
CA ARG A 33 -25.74 -42.99 -0.65
C ARG A 33 -24.59 -42.10 -0.18
N LYS A 34 -23.85 -42.52 0.84
CA LYS A 34 -22.75 -41.73 1.38
C LYS A 34 -21.60 -41.63 0.38
N VAL A 35 -21.22 -42.74 -0.25
CA VAL A 35 -20.21 -42.80 -1.31
C VAL A 35 -20.60 -41.88 -2.47
N PHE A 36 -21.83 -41.96 -2.96
CA PHE A 36 -22.31 -41.10 -4.04
C PHE A 36 -22.27 -39.61 -3.69
N SER A 37 -22.64 -39.25 -2.44
CA SER A 37 -22.53 -37.86 -1.98
C SER A 37 -21.09 -37.37 -1.92
N LEU A 38 -20.16 -38.26 -1.57
CA LEU A 38 -18.74 -37.94 -1.45
C LEU A 38 -18.11 -37.77 -2.84
N THR A 39 -18.43 -38.64 -3.79
CA THR A 39 -18.00 -38.50 -5.20
C THR A 39 -18.48 -37.19 -5.80
N LYS A 40 -19.76 -36.83 -5.59
CA LYS A 40 -20.29 -35.54 -6.08
C LYS A 40 -19.52 -34.35 -5.49
N ASN A 41 -19.20 -34.38 -4.21
CA ASN A 41 -18.42 -33.31 -3.58
C ASN A 41 -17.00 -33.24 -4.14
N VAL A 42 -16.36 -34.38 -4.41
CA VAL A 42 -15.04 -34.43 -5.05
C VAL A 42 -15.09 -33.85 -6.46
N ASP A 43 -16.10 -34.18 -7.26
CA ASP A 43 -16.27 -33.62 -8.61
C ASP A 43 -16.48 -32.10 -8.57
N THR A 44 -17.25 -31.63 -7.58
CA THR A 44 -17.49 -30.19 -7.39
C THR A 44 -16.19 -29.46 -7.03
N VAL A 45 -15.39 -30.05 -6.12
CA VAL A 45 -14.09 -29.51 -5.71
C VAL A 45 -13.10 -29.49 -6.87
N ASN A 46 -13.04 -30.57 -7.66
CA ASN A 46 -12.17 -30.64 -8.83
C ASN A 46 -12.53 -29.56 -9.85
N LYS A 47 -13.82 -29.36 -10.12
CA LYS A 47 -14.29 -28.31 -11.02
C LYS A 47 -13.92 -26.91 -10.50
N THR A 48 -14.09 -26.65 -9.20
CA THR A 48 -13.69 -25.35 -8.63
C THR A 48 -12.19 -25.13 -8.67
N ASN A 49 -11.38 -26.18 -8.53
CA ASN A 49 -9.93 -26.09 -8.66
C ASN A 49 -9.51 -25.80 -10.09
N GLU A 50 -10.12 -26.44 -11.09
CA GLU A 50 -9.87 -26.14 -12.51
C GLU A 50 -10.22 -24.69 -12.86
N GLU A 51 -11.38 -24.19 -12.40
CA GLU A 51 -11.78 -22.80 -12.58
C GLU A 51 -10.81 -21.83 -11.89
N LEU A 52 -10.32 -22.16 -10.70
CA LEU A 52 -9.30 -21.35 -10.00
C LEU A 52 -7.97 -21.33 -10.75
N SER A 53 -7.53 -22.47 -11.26
CA SER A 53 -6.28 -22.60 -12.03
C SER A 53 -6.33 -21.75 -13.31
N GLN A 54 -7.45 -21.77 -14.04
CA GLN A 54 -7.62 -20.93 -15.22
C GLN A 54 -7.59 -19.44 -14.89
N ARG A 55 -8.30 -19.01 -13.82
CA ARG A 55 -8.26 -17.61 -13.37
C ARG A 55 -6.87 -17.17 -12.95
N LEU A 56 -6.10 -18.06 -12.33
CA LEU A 56 -4.71 -17.78 -11.92
C LEU A 56 -3.80 -17.61 -13.14
N GLU A 57 -3.95 -18.44 -14.17
CA GLU A 57 -3.20 -18.30 -15.42
C GLU A 57 -3.51 -16.99 -16.16
N GLU A 58 -4.79 -16.61 -16.22
CA GLU A 58 -5.23 -15.37 -16.85
C GLU A 58 -4.71 -14.13 -16.08
N ALA A 59 -4.78 -14.16 -14.75
CA ALA A 59 -4.20 -13.11 -13.91
C ALA A 59 -2.69 -12.98 -14.08
N ASN A 60 -1.96 -14.11 -14.16
CA ASN A 60 -0.52 -14.12 -14.40
C ASN A 60 -0.17 -13.54 -15.78
N LYS A 61 -0.94 -13.86 -16.82
CA LYS A 61 -0.75 -13.32 -18.17
C LYS A 61 -0.94 -11.79 -18.19
N ASN A 62 -1.98 -11.30 -17.53
CA ASN A 62 -2.24 -9.87 -17.42
C ASN A 62 -1.13 -9.14 -16.65
N TYR A 63 -0.63 -9.75 -15.58
CA TYR A 63 0.48 -9.20 -14.80
C TYR A 63 1.77 -9.10 -15.63
N ILE A 64 2.14 -10.14 -16.39
CA ILE A 64 3.32 -10.12 -17.29
C ILE A 64 3.19 -9.02 -18.36
N ASN A 65 2.00 -8.84 -18.93
CA ASN A 65 1.76 -7.78 -19.91
C ASN A 65 1.94 -6.38 -19.30
N SER A 66 1.48 -6.16 -18.06
CA SER A 66 1.67 -4.88 -17.38
C SER A 66 3.15 -4.59 -17.04
N LEU A 67 3.91 -5.62 -16.65
CA LEU A 67 5.34 -5.51 -16.40
C LEU A 67 6.13 -5.15 -17.66
N THR A 68 5.85 -5.83 -18.78
CA THR A 68 6.52 -5.55 -20.06
C THR A 68 6.24 -4.13 -20.57
N GLN A 69 5.01 -3.62 -20.39
CA GLN A 69 4.69 -2.22 -20.69
C GLN A 69 5.47 -1.24 -19.82
N THR A 70 5.61 -1.54 -18.52
CA THR A 70 6.38 -0.71 -17.58
C THR A 70 7.87 -0.67 -17.91
N GLU A 71 8.45 -1.81 -18.31
CA GLU A 71 9.86 -1.89 -18.74
C GLU A 71 10.12 -1.10 -20.03
N LEU A 72 9.18 -1.15 -20.98
CA LEU A 72 9.26 -0.37 -22.21
C LEU A 72 9.23 1.13 -21.91
N GLN A 73 8.31 1.57 -21.04
CA GLN A 73 8.23 2.96 -20.59
C GLN A 73 9.53 3.42 -19.91
N ARG A 74 10.13 2.56 -19.07
CA ARG A 74 11.41 2.87 -18.40
C ARG A 74 12.54 3.09 -19.40
N LYS A 75 12.65 2.26 -20.44
CA LYS A 75 13.66 2.45 -21.50
C LYS A 75 13.48 3.78 -22.22
N THR A 76 12.23 4.16 -22.53
CA THR A 76 11.94 5.46 -23.15
C THR A 76 12.33 6.63 -22.24
N ILE A 77 12.10 6.52 -20.93
CA ILE A 77 12.51 7.53 -19.95
C ILE A 77 14.03 7.65 -19.86
N ASP A 78 14.75 6.52 -19.85
CA ASP A 78 16.23 6.52 -19.82
C ASP A 78 16.83 7.16 -21.09
N GLU A 79 16.23 6.93 -22.26
CA GLU A 79 16.62 7.59 -23.52
C GLU A 79 16.35 9.10 -23.50
N LEU A 80 15.19 9.53 -22.99
CA LEU A 80 14.85 10.93 -22.82
C LEU A 80 15.78 11.65 -21.82
N SER A 81 16.15 10.98 -20.73
CA SER A 81 17.07 11.49 -19.72
C SER A 81 18.46 11.78 -20.31
N LYS A 82 19.01 10.84 -21.08
CA LYS A 82 20.31 11.04 -21.77
C LYS A 82 20.29 12.21 -22.76
N ASN A 83 19.19 12.37 -23.49
CA ASN A 83 19.03 13.48 -24.43
C ASN A 83 18.91 14.83 -23.69
N ASN A 84 18.26 14.86 -22.53
CA ASN A 84 18.19 16.06 -21.70
C ASN A 84 19.54 16.45 -21.12
N ASP A 85 20.35 15.51 -20.65
CA ASP A 85 21.70 15.78 -20.14
C ASP A 85 22.60 16.43 -21.20
N ASP A 86 22.50 16.00 -22.46
CA ASP A 86 23.20 16.62 -23.59
C ASP A 86 22.71 18.04 -23.86
N LEU A 87 21.39 18.26 -23.74
CA LEU A 87 20.77 19.58 -23.91
C LEU A 87 21.20 20.55 -22.80
N PHE A 88 21.25 20.11 -21.54
CA PHE A 88 21.71 20.92 -20.40
C PHE A 88 23.20 21.29 -20.51
N LYS A 89 24.03 20.38 -21.01
CA LYS A 89 25.45 20.70 -21.32
C LYS A 89 25.58 21.76 -22.40
N LYS A 90 24.72 21.74 -23.43
CA LYS A 90 24.71 22.78 -24.47
C LYS A 90 24.22 24.13 -23.93
N LEU A 91 23.18 24.13 -23.10
CA LEU A 91 22.63 25.35 -22.49
C LEU A 91 23.65 26.02 -21.56
N THR A 92 24.34 25.26 -20.72
CA THR A 92 25.37 25.80 -19.80
C THR A 92 26.57 26.38 -20.57
N LEU A 93 26.97 25.75 -21.68
CA LEU A 93 27.98 26.30 -22.58
C LEU A 93 27.53 27.64 -23.19
N GLN A 94 26.28 27.71 -23.63
CA GLN A 94 25.70 28.91 -24.22
C GLN A 94 25.55 30.04 -23.19
N GLU A 95 25.12 29.74 -21.96
CA GLU A 95 25.01 30.69 -20.85
C GLU A 95 26.39 31.25 -20.44
N SER A 96 27.43 30.42 -20.46
CA SER A 96 28.81 30.88 -20.21
C SER A 96 29.34 31.82 -21.30
N SER A 97 28.86 31.65 -22.53
CA SER A 97 29.20 32.51 -23.67
C SER A 97 28.46 33.85 -23.57
N VAL A 98 27.19 33.82 -23.17
CA VAL A 98 26.37 35.02 -22.92
C VAL A 98 26.95 35.86 -21.78
N LYS A 99 27.37 35.24 -20.65
CA LYS A 99 28.04 35.97 -19.55
C LYS A 99 29.33 36.64 -19.98
N LYS A 100 30.14 35.99 -20.83
CA LYS A 100 31.35 36.61 -21.40
C LYS A 100 31.00 37.80 -22.29
N CYS A 101 29.92 37.73 -23.06
CA CYS A 101 29.42 38.88 -23.83
C CYS A 101 28.90 40.00 -22.93
N GLU A 102 28.28 39.67 -21.80
CA GLU A 102 27.76 40.64 -20.83
C GLU A 102 28.90 41.34 -20.05
N GLU A 103 29.94 40.59 -19.67
CA GLU A 103 31.19 41.12 -19.11
C GLU A 103 31.94 42.00 -20.12
N PHE A 104 31.98 41.58 -21.39
CA PHE A 104 32.55 42.36 -22.49
C PHE A 104 31.76 43.66 -22.66
N MET A 105 30.42 43.62 -22.67
CA MET A 105 29.55 44.79 -22.76
C MET A 105 29.74 45.77 -21.59
N ASN A 106 29.96 45.27 -20.38
CA ASN A 106 30.21 46.11 -19.20
C ASN A 106 31.57 46.82 -19.22
N GLN A 107 32.55 46.34 -20.00
CA GLN A 107 33.83 47.04 -20.21
C GLN A 107 33.72 48.23 -21.18
N PHE A 108 32.63 48.37 -21.95
CA PHE A 108 32.45 49.44 -22.95
C PHE A 108 31.72 50.70 -22.43
N HIS A 109 31.34 50.77 -21.15
CA HIS A 109 30.46 51.86 -20.65
C HIS A 109 31.16 53.16 -20.20
N GLU A 110 32.47 53.36 -20.44
CA GLU A 110 33.17 54.62 -20.09
C GLU A 110 33.83 55.36 -21.28
N GLY A 111 33.44 55.10 -22.53
CA GLY A 111 34.04 55.80 -23.68
C GLY A 111 33.07 56.01 -24.84
N ASP A 112 33.01 57.24 -25.32
CA ASP A 112 31.97 57.85 -26.16
C ASP A 112 31.76 57.27 -27.58
N MET A 113 30.54 57.50 -28.09
CA MET A 113 30.05 57.48 -29.48
C MET A 113 30.00 56.16 -30.30
N SER A 114 28.83 55.50 -30.33
CA SER A 114 28.14 55.04 -31.56
C SER A 114 26.77 54.40 -31.30
N PHE A 115 25.83 55.14 -30.66
CA PHE A 115 24.52 54.57 -30.31
C PHE A 115 23.53 54.42 -31.48
N THR A 116 23.90 54.86 -32.69
CA THR A 116 23.03 54.85 -33.89
C THR A 116 23.19 53.62 -34.79
N ARG A 117 24.01 52.62 -34.44
CA ARG A 117 24.13 51.35 -35.22
C ARG A 117 23.60 50.10 -34.50
N LEU A 118 23.25 50.21 -33.22
CA LEU A 118 22.73 49.07 -32.44
C LEU A 118 21.26 48.76 -32.74
N PHE A 119 20.51 49.69 -33.34
CA PHE A 119 19.14 49.46 -33.80
C PHE A 119 19.05 48.83 -35.21
N ASP A 120 20.17 48.73 -35.93
CA ASP A 120 20.23 48.15 -37.29
C ASP A 120 20.78 46.72 -37.30
N ASN A 121 21.21 46.18 -36.15
CA ASN A 121 21.58 44.77 -36.04
C ASN A 121 20.32 43.92 -35.85
N GLU A 122 19.62 43.72 -36.96
CA GLU A 122 18.46 42.83 -37.09
C GLU A 122 18.77 41.43 -36.55
N GLU A 123 20.02 41.00 -36.67
CA GLU A 123 20.57 39.74 -36.16
C GLU A 123 20.51 39.64 -34.62
N LEU A 124 20.98 40.65 -33.89
CA LEU A 124 20.96 40.68 -32.42
C LEU A 124 19.52 40.75 -31.86
N LEU A 125 18.64 41.50 -32.52
CA LEU A 125 17.22 41.54 -32.15
C LEU A 125 16.52 40.21 -32.42
N SER A 126 16.93 39.49 -33.48
CA SER A 126 16.43 38.14 -33.77
C SER A 126 16.89 37.11 -32.74
N GLU A 127 18.16 37.16 -32.30
CA GLU A 127 18.71 36.29 -31.25
C GLU A 127 18.04 36.52 -29.90
N ILE A 128 17.82 37.78 -29.50
CA ILE A 128 17.11 38.11 -28.25
C ILE A 128 15.67 37.58 -28.28
N LYS A 129 15.02 37.61 -29.46
CA LYS A 129 13.67 37.08 -29.64
C LYS A 129 13.64 35.56 -29.57
N GLU A 130 14.60 34.87 -30.18
CA GLU A 130 14.77 33.42 -30.09
C GLU A 130 15.05 32.98 -28.65
N LEU A 131 15.95 33.66 -27.94
CA LEU A 131 16.27 33.35 -26.54
C LEU A 131 15.05 33.52 -25.63
N LYS A 132 14.22 34.55 -25.86
CA LYS A 132 12.94 34.72 -25.14
C LYS A 132 11.96 33.59 -25.40
N GLN A 133 11.82 33.15 -26.66
CA GLN A 133 10.96 32.01 -27.01
C GLN A 133 11.46 30.71 -26.41
N ASN A 134 12.78 30.47 -26.46
CA ASN A 134 13.40 29.28 -25.89
C ASN A 134 13.24 29.23 -24.37
N LYS A 135 13.37 30.37 -23.68
CA LYS A 135 13.09 30.47 -22.23
C LYS A 135 11.64 30.08 -21.91
N SER A 136 10.68 30.65 -22.65
CA SER A 136 9.25 30.34 -22.49
C SER A 136 8.96 28.85 -22.72
N GLN A 137 9.59 28.23 -23.72
CA GLN A 137 9.45 26.81 -23.97
C GLN A 137 10.07 25.96 -22.86
N LEU A 138 11.24 26.34 -22.34
CA LEU A 138 11.88 25.63 -21.22
C LEU A 138 11.00 25.67 -19.96
N GLU A 139 10.42 26.82 -19.62
CA GLU A 139 9.52 26.96 -18.48
C GLU A 139 8.27 26.08 -18.62
N SER A 140 7.72 25.96 -19.84
CA SER A 140 6.59 25.07 -20.11
C SER A 140 6.93 23.59 -19.95
N LYS A 141 8.12 23.18 -20.42
CA LYS A 141 8.63 21.81 -20.28
C LYS A 141 8.95 21.49 -18.82
N LEU A 142 9.48 22.44 -18.05
CA LEU A 142 9.77 22.26 -16.62
C LEU A 142 8.49 21.90 -15.84
N LYS A 143 7.37 22.58 -16.10
CA LYS A 143 6.06 22.25 -15.53
C LYS A 143 5.54 20.87 -15.93
N GLU A 144 5.90 20.40 -17.12
CA GLU A 144 5.53 19.06 -17.58
C GLU A 144 6.37 17.98 -16.87
N TYR A 145 7.65 18.25 -16.60
CA TYR A 145 8.54 17.37 -15.83
C TYR A 145 8.16 17.28 -14.35
N GLU A 146 7.71 18.38 -13.72
CA GLU A 146 7.19 18.35 -12.34
C GLU A 146 6.02 17.36 -12.21
N LYS A 147 5.08 17.40 -13.17
CA LYS A 147 3.96 16.45 -13.23
C LYS A 147 4.41 15.00 -13.44
N LEU A 148 5.52 14.78 -14.15
CA LEU A 148 6.09 13.45 -14.33
C LEU A 148 6.68 12.91 -13.02
N GLY A 149 7.32 13.77 -12.23
CA GLY A 149 7.83 13.42 -10.90
C GLY A 149 6.73 12.96 -9.94
N ASP A 150 5.61 13.69 -9.92
CA ASP A 150 4.42 13.30 -9.15
C ASP A 150 3.86 11.94 -9.61
N CYS A 151 3.89 11.68 -10.92
CA CYS A 151 3.44 10.42 -11.50
C CYS A 151 4.37 9.25 -11.12
N GLU A 152 5.69 9.46 -11.06
CA GLU A 152 6.65 8.44 -10.61
C GLU A 152 6.46 8.10 -9.13
N LEU A 153 6.24 9.11 -8.27
CA LEU A 153 5.88 8.92 -6.87
C LEU A 153 4.59 8.09 -6.74
N ALA A 154 3.54 8.46 -7.46
CA ALA A 154 2.27 7.73 -7.46
C ALA A 154 2.42 6.27 -7.93
N VAL A 155 3.26 6.01 -8.95
CA VAL A 155 3.56 4.64 -9.43
C VAL A 155 4.31 3.84 -8.37
N ASN A 156 5.27 4.44 -7.68
CA ASN A 156 6.03 3.78 -6.62
C ASN A 156 5.13 3.46 -5.40
N GLU A 157 4.23 4.35 -5.04
CA GLU A 157 3.23 4.12 -4.00
C GLU A 157 2.24 3.00 -4.39
N ALA A 158 1.76 3.00 -5.63
CA ALA A 158 0.88 1.94 -6.13
C ALA A 158 1.57 0.56 -6.09
N LYS A 159 2.84 0.48 -6.51
CA LYS A 159 3.66 -0.75 -6.42
C LYS A 159 3.89 -1.18 -4.98
N SER A 160 4.17 -0.23 -4.08
CA SER A 160 4.31 -0.50 -2.65
C SER A 160 3.03 -1.09 -2.07
N ARG A 161 1.88 -0.46 -2.37
CA ARG A 161 0.56 -0.91 -1.94
C ARG A 161 0.22 -2.31 -2.46
N GLU A 162 0.55 -2.60 -3.72
CA GLU A 162 0.38 -3.94 -4.30
C GLU A 162 1.20 -4.98 -3.53
N LYS A 163 2.49 -4.71 -3.27
CA LYS A 163 3.35 -5.59 -2.46
C LYS A 163 2.81 -5.77 -1.04
N ASN A 164 2.30 -4.71 -0.43
CA ASN A 164 1.67 -4.78 0.89
C ASN A 164 0.42 -5.68 0.89
N LEU A 165 -0.45 -5.51 -0.10
CA LEU A 165 -1.66 -6.33 -0.28
C LEU A 165 -1.34 -7.81 -0.52
N ARG A 166 -0.27 -8.11 -1.27
CA ARG A 166 0.22 -9.49 -1.45
C ARG A 166 0.74 -10.10 -0.14
N ARG A 167 1.23 -9.28 0.79
CA ARG A 167 1.72 -9.70 2.11
C ARG A 167 0.63 -9.73 3.19
N ARG A 168 -0.66 -9.81 2.84
CA ARG A 168 -1.77 -9.94 3.80
C ARG A 168 -1.57 -11.16 4.72
N CYS A 169 -0.90 -10.96 5.84
CA CYS A 169 -0.74 -11.92 6.92
C CYS A 169 -1.82 -11.64 7.98
N GLY A 170 -3.05 -12.10 7.74
CA GLY A 170 -4.09 -12.21 8.78
C GLY A 170 -4.76 -10.92 9.27
N ASN A 171 -4.55 -9.77 8.61
CA ASN A 171 -5.21 -8.51 8.95
C ASN A 171 -6.35 -8.17 7.96
N ASP A 172 -7.44 -7.60 8.49
CA ASP A 172 -8.63 -7.24 7.72
C ASP A 172 -8.35 -6.14 6.68
N TRP A 173 -7.52 -5.15 7.02
CA TRP A 173 -7.18 -4.01 6.14
C TRP A 173 -5.67 -3.95 5.85
N PRO A 174 -5.25 -3.43 4.68
CA PRO A 174 -3.84 -3.17 4.38
C PRO A 174 -3.28 -2.01 5.22
N ALA A 175 -1.95 -1.86 5.23
CA ALA A 175 -1.30 -0.71 5.86
C ALA A 175 -1.64 0.58 5.10
N CYS A 176 -1.90 1.68 5.81
CA CYS A 176 -2.09 2.99 5.16
C CYS A 176 -0.80 3.51 4.52
N TRP A 177 0.35 3.24 5.14
CA TRP A 177 1.66 3.60 4.62
C TRP A 177 2.56 2.39 4.51
N SER A 178 3.36 2.37 3.46
CA SER A 178 4.33 1.32 3.20
C SER A 178 5.54 1.89 2.46
N ASP A 179 6.71 1.32 2.71
CA ASP A 179 7.95 1.66 2.02
C ASP A 179 7.99 1.09 0.60
N SER A 180 9.04 1.36 -0.17
CA SER A 180 9.21 0.85 -1.55
C SER A 180 9.24 -0.68 -1.65
N GLU A 181 9.54 -1.38 -0.55
CA GLU A 181 9.49 -2.82 -0.45
C GLU A 181 8.10 -3.35 -0.11
N GLY A 182 7.16 -2.50 0.31
CA GLY A 182 5.81 -2.84 0.75
C GLY A 182 5.74 -3.24 2.24
N ARG A 183 6.75 -2.89 3.03
CA ARG A 183 6.76 -3.06 4.50
C ARG A 183 6.03 -1.88 5.14
N GLN A 184 5.25 -2.14 6.18
CA GLN A 184 4.48 -1.10 6.85
C GLN A 184 5.36 -0.01 7.45
N GLU A 185 4.93 1.25 7.30
CA GLU A 185 5.52 2.40 7.99
C GLU A 185 4.70 2.75 9.23
N PHE A 186 5.37 3.35 10.22
CA PHE A 186 4.77 3.62 11.52
C PHE A 186 4.46 5.11 11.66
N ILE A 187 3.26 5.41 12.16
CA ILE A 187 2.85 6.79 12.42
C ILE A 187 3.26 7.24 13.83
N TYR A 188 3.14 6.36 14.84
CA TYR A 188 3.43 6.70 16.24
C TYR A 188 4.26 5.63 16.96
N ALA A 189 5.04 6.08 17.94
CA ALA A 189 5.48 5.26 19.06
C ALA A 189 4.58 5.54 20.26
N VAL A 190 4.00 4.49 20.83
CA VAL A 190 3.12 4.57 22.00
C VAL A 190 3.79 3.85 23.16
N THR A 191 4.20 4.61 24.15
CA THR A 191 4.79 4.10 25.39
C THR A 191 3.70 3.94 26.43
N LEU A 192 3.51 2.71 26.91
CA LEU A 192 2.54 2.38 27.94
C LEU A 192 3.23 2.46 29.30
N ASN A 193 2.89 3.49 30.08
CA ASN A 193 3.40 3.65 31.44
C ASN A 193 2.41 3.05 32.44
N GLU A 194 2.70 3.19 33.73
CA GLU A 194 1.83 2.65 34.77
C GLU A 194 0.41 3.19 34.70
N ASN A 195 0.19 4.50 34.60
CA ASN A 195 -1.15 5.09 34.73
C ASN A 195 -1.60 5.89 33.51
N ASP A 196 -0.68 6.16 32.58
CA ASP A 196 -0.90 6.98 31.41
C ASP A 196 -0.16 6.39 30.20
N LEU A 197 -0.27 7.08 29.07
CA LEU A 197 0.47 6.77 27.86
C LEU A 197 1.15 8.02 27.32
N THR A 198 2.29 7.81 26.69
CA THR A 198 3.04 8.81 25.93
C THR A 198 2.94 8.44 24.46
N VAL A 199 2.62 9.42 23.61
CA VAL A 199 2.55 9.24 22.15
C VAL A 199 3.55 10.16 21.48
N GLU A 200 4.44 9.58 20.69
CA GLU A 200 5.43 10.29 19.89
C GLU A 200 5.14 10.09 18.39
N GLY A 201 5.18 11.17 17.61
CA GLY A 201 5.12 11.09 16.15
C GLY A 201 6.46 10.58 15.59
N ILE A 202 6.44 9.41 14.96
CA ILE A 202 7.66 8.78 14.40
C ILE A 202 7.55 8.54 12.89
N TRP A 203 6.58 9.17 12.23
CA TRP A 203 6.41 9.04 10.79
C TRP A 203 7.67 9.54 10.05
N PRO A 204 8.04 8.89 8.94
CA PRO A 204 9.23 9.27 8.19
C PRO A 204 9.04 10.62 7.49
N SER A 205 10.14 11.32 7.17
CA SER A 205 10.10 12.69 6.66
C SER A 205 9.34 12.84 5.34
N HIS A 206 9.31 11.80 4.50
CA HIS A 206 8.53 11.80 3.25
C HIS A 206 7.00 11.73 3.47
N ARG A 207 6.54 11.55 4.71
CA ARG A 207 5.11 11.56 5.09
C ARG A 207 4.69 12.86 5.79
N ASN A 208 5.56 13.87 5.81
CA ASN A 208 5.29 15.16 6.46
C ASN A 208 4.13 15.93 5.82
N ASP A 209 3.87 15.72 4.53
CA ASP A 209 2.72 16.31 3.86
C ASP A 209 1.47 15.44 4.09
N ASP A 210 1.60 14.11 4.01
CA ASP A 210 0.51 13.16 4.24
C ASP A 210 -0.17 13.33 5.59
N ILE A 211 0.62 13.58 6.64
CA ILE A 211 0.11 13.75 8.01
C ILE A 211 -0.84 14.95 8.15
N GLU A 212 -0.73 15.97 7.28
CA GLU A 212 -1.63 17.13 7.26
C GLU A 212 -3.06 16.77 6.84
N PHE A 213 -3.20 15.70 6.05
CA PHE A 213 -4.50 15.24 5.54
C PHE A 213 -5.22 14.28 6.49
N ILE A 214 -4.55 13.83 7.55
CA ILE A 214 -5.10 12.89 8.53
C ILE A 214 -5.67 13.67 9.72
N PRO A 215 -7.00 13.64 9.96
CA PRO A 215 -7.63 14.39 11.03
C PRO A 215 -7.01 14.09 12.39
N ASN A 216 -6.68 15.16 13.13
CA ASN A 216 -6.10 15.09 14.48
C ASN A 216 -4.72 14.41 14.58
N ALA A 217 -4.09 14.03 13.47
CA ALA A 217 -2.88 13.21 13.52
C ALA A 217 -1.66 13.93 14.09
N LYS A 218 -1.52 15.23 13.82
CA LYS A 218 -0.46 16.08 14.42
C LYS A 218 -0.71 16.44 15.88
N ALA A 219 -1.94 16.34 16.35
CA ALA A 219 -2.33 16.75 17.70
C ALA A 219 -2.39 15.57 18.68
N LEU A 220 -2.42 14.33 18.19
CA LEU A 220 -2.38 13.13 19.05
C LEU A 220 -1.09 13.00 19.88
N PRO A 221 0.12 13.31 19.36
CA PRO A 221 1.35 13.23 20.15
C PRO A 221 1.26 14.03 21.45
N SER A 222 1.60 13.38 22.57
CA SER A 222 1.55 13.97 23.90
C SER A 222 2.52 13.26 24.84
N ASN A 223 3.11 14.02 25.77
CA ASN A 223 4.01 13.49 26.79
C ASN A 223 3.29 12.64 27.85
N SER A 224 2.00 12.90 28.08
CA SER A 224 1.15 12.13 29.00
C SER A 224 -0.31 12.30 28.61
N MET A 225 -1.05 11.19 28.62
CA MET A 225 -2.45 11.13 28.20
C MET A 225 -3.18 10.00 28.92
N SER A 226 -4.44 10.21 29.28
CA SER A 226 -5.29 9.14 29.80
C SER A 226 -5.74 8.20 28.67
N LEU A 227 -6.05 6.95 28.98
CA LEU A 227 -6.59 6.01 27.97
C LEU A 227 -7.89 6.50 27.31
N SER A 228 -8.72 7.22 28.06
CA SER A 228 -9.95 7.81 27.54
C SER A 228 -9.65 8.91 26.52
N ASP A 229 -8.73 9.80 26.85
CA ASP A 229 -8.37 10.91 25.96
C ASP A 229 -7.65 10.41 24.72
N PHE A 230 -6.84 9.35 24.86
CA PHE A 230 -6.27 8.66 23.71
C PHE A 230 -7.33 8.14 22.76
N GLY A 231 -8.35 7.46 23.26
CA GLY A 231 -9.43 6.96 22.41
C GLY A 231 -10.14 8.09 21.66
N LYS A 232 -10.51 9.17 22.37
CA LYS A 232 -11.15 10.34 21.76
C LYS A 232 -10.29 11.00 20.68
N ASN A 233 -8.99 11.11 20.92
CA ASN A 233 -8.07 11.75 19.99
C ASN A 233 -7.67 10.83 18.83
N ALA A 234 -7.69 9.51 19.02
CA ALA A 234 -7.36 8.52 17.99
C ALA A 234 -8.57 8.17 17.09
N GLU A 235 -9.79 8.38 17.57
CA GLU A 235 -11.02 8.06 16.82
C GLU A 235 -11.12 8.76 15.45
N PRO A 236 -10.81 10.07 15.29
CA PRO A 236 -10.81 10.72 13.98
C PRO A 236 -9.82 10.08 12.99
N ILE A 237 -8.65 9.67 13.47
CA ILE A 237 -7.61 9.01 12.66
C ILE A 237 -8.11 7.63 12.21
N LEU A 238 -8.73 6.88 13.12
CA LEU A 238 -9.33 5.59 12.82
C LEU A 238 -10.42 5.73 11.75
N ASN A 239 -11.34 6.68 11.91
CA ASN A 239 -12.44 6.87 10.97
C ASN A 239 -11.94 7.23 9.58
N TRP A 240 -10.96 8.13 9.49
CA TRP A 240 -10.29 8.44 8.22
C TRP A 240 -9.67 7.20 7.58
N SER A 241 -8.95 6.38 8.35
CA SER A 241 -8.32 5.16 7.82
C SER A 241 -9.34 4.13 7.31
N LYS A 242 -10.50 4.00 7.98
CA LYS A 242 -11.61 3.14 7.53
C LYS A 242 -12.19 3.61 6.20
N GLU A 243 -12.41 4.90 6.03
CA GLU A 243 -12.88 5.49 4.77
C GLU A 243 -11.88 5.26 3.62
N LYS A 244 -10.58 5.22 3.94
CA LYS A 244 -9.50 4.92 3.00
C LYS A 244 -9.20 3.42 2.85
N GLU A 245 -9.98 2.56 3.50
CA GLU A 245 -9.84 1.11 3.45
C GLU A 245 -8.42 0.64 3.82
N CYS A 246 -7.84 1.24 4.87
CA CYS A 246 -6.51 0.93 5.38
C CYS A 246 -6.44 1.06 6.91
N ARG A 247 -5.31 0.68 7.51
CA ARG A 247 -5.03 0.87 8.93
C ARG A 247 -3.61 1.36 9.16
N HIS A 248 -3.45 2.33 10.05
CA HIS A 248 -2.12 2.82 10.45
C HIS A 248 -1.45 1.88 11.45
N TYR A 249 -0.11 1.80 11.38
CA TYR A 249 0.70 1.01 12.29
C TYR A 249 1.38 1.87 13.34
N VAL A 250 1.46 1.37 14.56
CA VAL A 250 2.17 1.99 15.69
C VAL A 250 3.16 1.02 16.31
N LYS A 251 4.23 1.56 16.87
CA LYS A 251 5.15 0.83 17.73
C LYS A 251 4.64 0.91 19.17
N ILE A 252 4.51 -0.22 19.85
CA ILE A 252 4.14 -0.26 21.27
C ILE A 252 5.39 -0.56 22.09
N ILE A 253 5.64 0.28 23.10
CA ILE A 253 6.75 0.16 24.05
C ILE A 253 6.15 -0.07 25.44
N ASP A 254 6.57 -1.14 26.12
CA ASP A 254 6.15 -1.42 27.50
C ASP A 254 7.12 -0.75 28.48
N ASN A 255 6.62 0.24 29.21
CA ASN A 255 7.35 0.90 30.30
C ASN A 255 6.65 0.67 31.65
N THR A 256 5.82 -0.38 31.74
CA THR A 256 5.17 -0.77 32.99
C THR A 256 6.11 -1.62 33.85
N ALA A 257 5.83 -1.71 35.16
CA ALA A 257 6.58 -2.58 36.05
C ALA A 257 6.42 -4.05 35.64
N PRO A 258 7.42 -4.93 35.88
CA PRO A 258 7.32 -6.35 35.52
C PRO A 258 6.11 -7.10 36.10
N THR A 259 5.55 -6.59 37.20
CA THR A 259 4.36 -7.12 37.88
C THR A 259 3.03 -6.65 37.26
N SER A 260 3.05 -5.66 36.36
CA SER A 260 1.88 -4.98 35.79
C SER A 260 1.40 -5.57 34.45
N LYS A 261 1.76 -6.81 34.11
CA LYS A 261 1.43 -7.45 32.81
C LYS A 261 -0.06 -7.41 32.43
N VAL A 262 -0.96 -7.53 33.40
CA VAL A 262 -2.41 -7.45 33.15
C VAL A 262 -2.82 -6.05 32.69
N LYS A 263 -2.22 -5.02 33.30
CA LYS A 263 -2.44 -3.61 32.98
C LYS A 263 -1.91 -3.29 31.59
N TYR A 264 -0.67 -3.68 31.30
CA TYR A 264 -0.07 -3.57 29.96
C TYR A 264 -0.99 -4.16 28.90
N LYS A 265 -1.46 -5.41 29.06
CA LYS A 265 -2.36 -6.06 28.09
C LYS A 265 -3.66 -5.28 27.87
N ARG A 266 -4.24 -4.69 28.93
CA ARG A 266 -5.46 -3.89 28.83
C ARG A 266 -5.21 -2.59 28.07
N MET A 267 -4.14 -1.87 28.40
CA MET A 267 -3.76 -0.62 27.74
C MET A 267 -3.42 -0.85 26.27
N LYS A 268 -2.64 -1.90 26.00
CA LYS A 268 -2.28 -2.34 24.66
C LYS A 268 -3.50 -2.64 23.80
N LYS A 269 -4.49 -3.36 24.35
CA LYS A 269 -5.75 -3.63 23.63
C LYS A 269 -6.47 -2.35 23.21
N ILE A 270 -6.48 -1.33 24.07
CA ILE A 270 -7.08 -0.03 23.74
C ILE A 270 -6.34 0.62 22.56
N VAL A 271 -5.01 0.53 22.50
CA VAL A 271 -4.24 1.01 21.33
C VAL A 271 -4.60 0.22 20.07
N GLU A 272 -4.75 -1.10 20.18
CA GLU A 272 -5.11 -1.98 19.07
C GLU A 272 -6.51 -1.70 18.49
N ASP A 273 -7.44 -1.19 19.30
CA ASP A 273 -8.78 -0.81 18.85
C ASP A 273 -8.73 0.30 17.77
N TYR A 274 -7.67 1.12 17.74
CA TYR A 274 -7.47 2.21 16.77
C TYR A 274 -6.37 1.94 15.74
N PHE A 275 -5.31 1.21 16.09
CA PHE A 275 -4.13 1.02 15.25
C PHE A 275 -3.73 -0.45 15.12
N TYR A 276 -3.00 -0.80 14.07
CA TYR A 276 -2.24 -2.06 14.08
C TYR A 276 -0.93 -1.87 14.85
N LYS A 277 -0.48 -2.93 15.51
CA LYS A 277 0.68 -2.86 16.41
C LYS A 277 1.92 -3.54 15.85
N PHE A 278 3.05 -3.04 16.30
CA PHE A 278 4.31 -3.76 16.33
C PHE A 278 4.91 -3.62 17.73
N ASP A 279 5.08 -4.73 18.43
CA ASP A 279 5.66 -4.73 19.76
C ASP A 279 7.19 -4.57 19.65
N VAL A 280 7.72 -3.49 20.23
CA VAL A 280 9.16 -3.33 20.40
C VAL A 280 9.53 -4.08 21.68
N ARG A 281 10.42 -5.06 21.55
CA ARG A 281 10.94 -5.83 22.70
C ARG A 281 11.99 -5.05 23.46
#